data_AF-T0PY57-F1
#
_entry.id   AF-T0PY57-F1
#
_cell.length_a   1.000
_cell.length_b   1.000
_cell.length_c   1.000
_cell.angle_alpha   90.00
_cell.angle_beta   90.00
_cell.angle_gamma   90.00
#
_symmetry.space_group_name_H-M   'P 1'
#
loop_
_entity.id
_entity.type
_entity.pdbx_description
1 polymer ?
#
loop_
_entity_poly.entity_id
_entity_poly.type
_entity_poly.pdbx_seq_one_letter_code
_entity_poly.pdbx_strand_id
1 'polypeptide(L)'
;MLVSTQFVCQLCFAFNSLLQTHCESCAEELTSAPAKRQVLLKRMAVAKKKGLGIYDGLVCICCGAQQSMEAAICSECDEALPNDQAKLCILQRRIEKTIKPTA
;
A
#
# COMPACT_ATOMS: atom_id res chain seq x y z
N MET A 1 -0.90 14.79 -8.42
CA MET A 1 -0.94 13.35 -8.09
C MET A 1 -1.76 13.18 -6.81
N LEU A 2 -2.89 12.47 -6.84
CA LEU A 2 -3.85 12.45 -5.72
C LEU A 2 -3.39 11.58 -4.53
N VAL A 3 -2.65 10.51 -4.79
CA VAL A 3 -2.00 9.67 -3.77
C VAL A 3 -0.59 9.35 -4.26
N SER A 4 0.44 9.77 -3.52
CA SER A 4 1.83 9.46 -3.86
C SER A 4 2.20 8.03 -3.43
N THR A 5 2.82 7.29 -4.34
CA THR A 5 3.45 5.98 -4.12
C THR A 5 4.97 6.10 -3.96
N GLN A 6 5.48 7.27 -3.60
CA GLN A 6 6.91 7.48 -3.31
C GLN A 6 7.15 7.61 -1.80
N PHE A 7 8.33 7.17 -1.37
CA PHE A 7 8.80 7.30 0.01
C PHE A 7 10.16 7.99 0.06
N VAL A 8 10.33 8.82 1.08
CA VAL A 8 11.56 9.58 1.30
C VAL A 8 12.49 8.76 2.18
N CYS A 9 13.73 8.55 1.74
CA CYS A 9 14.79 7.99 2.59
C CYS A 9 15.03 8.95 3.76
N GLN A 10 15.02 8.44 4.99
CA GLN A 10 15.21 9.30 6.16
C GLN A 10 16.66 9.72 6.38
N LEU A 11 17.61 9.09 5.68
CA LEU A 11 19.04 9.41 5.77
C LEU A 11 19.47 10.44 4.73
N CYS A 12 19.21 10.20 3.45
CA CYS A 12 19.66 11.06 2.34
C CYS A 12 18.55 11.87 1.68
N PHE A 13 17.30 11.74 2.13
CA PHE A 13 16.12 12.44 1.59
C PHE A 13 15.77 12.15 0.13
N ALA A 14 16.42 11.19 -0.52
CA ALA A 14 16.05 10.75 -1.86
C ALA A 14 14.63 10.16 -1.87
N PHE A 15 13.91 10.41 -2.96
CA PHE A 15 12.62 9.77 -3.23
C PHE A 15 12.86 8.37 -3.81
N ASN A 16 12.18 7.39 -3.25
CA ASN A 16 12.29 5.99 -3.61
C ASN A 16 10.90 5.44 -3.94
N SER A 17 10.86 4.36 -4.70
CA SER A 17 9.62 3.64 -4.98
C SER A 17 9.07 3.00 -3.70
N LEU A 18 7.74 2.91 -3.60
CA LEU A 18 7.04 2.25 -2.50
C LEU A 18 7.57 0.83 -2.23
N LEU A 19 7.90 0.08 -3.28
CA LEU A 19 8.25 -1.34 -3.18
C LEU A 19 9.72 -1.59 -2.92
N GLN A 20 10.56 -0.55 -2.95
CA GLN A 20 11.99 -0.70 -2.74
C GLN A 20 12.30 -1.02 -1.29
N THR A 21 13.23 -1.94 -1.08
CA THR A 21 13.74 -2.28 0.26
C THR A 21 14.93 -1.42 0.67
N HIS A 22 15.69 -0.91 -0.30
CA HIS A 22 16.87 -0.07 -0.07
C HIS A 22 16.76 1.23 -0.85
N CYS A 23 17.45 2.26 -0.37
CA CYS A 23 17.49 3.54 -1.05
C CYS A 23 18.34 3.47 -2.32
N GLU A 24 17.81 3.96 -3.44
CA GLU A 24 18.56 4.02 -4.71
C GLU A 24 19.81 4.92 -4.63
N SER A 25 19.81 5.92 -3.74
CA SER A 25 20.88 6.91 -3.66
C SER A 25 21.97 6.56 -2.64
N CYS A 26 21.60 6.01 -1.49
CA CYS A 26 22.55 5.77 -0.39
C CYS A 26 22.62 4.31 0.06
N ALA A 27 21.91 3.39 -0.62
CA ALA A 27 21.82 1.97 -0.32
C ALA A 27 21.29 1.59 1.08
N GLU A 28 20.96 2.56 1.93
CA GLU A 28 20.41 2.32 3.27
C GLU A 28 19.07 1.58 3.22
N GLU A 29 18.80 0.75 4.22
CA GLU A 29 17.52 0.06 4.33
C GLU A 29 16.39 1.08 4.51
N LEU A 30 15.36 0.97 3.66
CA LEU A 30 14.16 1.79 3.77
C LEU A 30 13.22 1.17 4.80
N THR A 31 12.34 2.00 5.36
CA THR A 31 11.26 1.58 6.24
C THR A 31 10.54 0.31 5.76
N SER A 32 10.19 -0.57 6.71
CA SER A 32 9.55 -1.86 6.44
C SER A 32 8.22 -1.75 5.68
N ALA A 33 7.84 -2.83 4.99
CA ALA A 33 6.57 -2.94 4.26
C ALA A 33 5.32 -2.59 5.11
N PRO A 34 5.14 -3.08 6.36
CA PRO A 34 4.00 -2.68 7.19
C PRO A 34 3.94 -1.18 7.48
N ALA A 35 5.08 -0.55 7.74
CA ALA A 35 5.12 0.89 8.00
C ALA A 35 4.87 1.72 6.73
N LYS A 36 5.40 1.29 5.57
CA LYS A 36 5.05 1.86 4.26
C LYS A 36 3.56 1.75 3.96
N ARG A 37 2.95 0.59 4.24
CA ARG A 37 1.50 0.37 4.11
C ARG A 37 0.72 1.34 4.99
N GLN A 38 1.09 1.50 6.26
CA GLN A 38 0.38 2.38 7.17
C GLN A 38 0.38 3.84 6.67
N VAL A 39 1.52 4.34 6.21
CA VAL A 39 1.63 5.69 5.64
C VAL A 39 0.80 5.80 4.35
N LEU A 40 0.79 4.77 3.51
CA LEU A 40 -0.02 4.76 2.28
C LEU A 40 -1.51 4.81 2.58
N LEU A 41 -2.00 4.02 3.55
CA LEU A 41 -3.39 4.03 3.98
C LEU A 41 -3.80 5.41 4.53
N LYS A 42 -2.93 6.08 5.29
CA LYS A 42 -3.16 7.48 5.72
C LYS A 42 -3.31 8.43 4.53
N ARG A 43 -2.48 8.30 3.49
CA ARG A 43 -2.59 9.10 2.26
C ARG A 43 -3.92 8.81 1.52
N MET A 44 -4.31 7.55 1.44
CA MET A 44 -5.59 7.14 0.83
C MET A 44 -6.79 7.69 1.60
N ALA A 45 -6.76 7.68 2.94
CA ALA A 45 -7.80 8.27 3.77
C ALA A 45 -7.98 9.77 3.50
N VAL A 46 -6.89 10.52 3.30
CA VAL A 46 -6.94 11.93 2.88
C VAL A 46 -7.54 12.08 1.49
N ALA A 47 -7.17 11.22 0.53
CA ALA A 47 -7.72 11.25 -0.82
C ALA A 47 -9.21 10.91 -0.86
N LYS A 48 -9.67 9.97 -0.03
CA LYS A 48 -11.10 9.63 0.14
C LYS A 48 -11.91 10.83 0.60
N LYS A 49 -11.39 11.63 1.54
CA LYS A 49 -12.01 12.91 1.95
C LYS A 49 -12.10 13.94 0.82
N LYS A 50 -11.26 13.81 -0.21
CA LYS A 50 -11.25 14.66 -1.41
C LYS A 50 -12.06 14.07 -2.57
N GLY A 51 -12.85 13.01 -2.32
CA GLY A 51 -13.71 12.37 -3.33
C GLY A 51 -13.05 11.25 -4.15
N LEU A 52 -11.80 10.88 -3.85
CA LEU A 52 -11.14 9.76 -4.53
C LEU A 52 -11.35 8.44 -3.79
N GLY A 53 -12.33 7.65 -4.24
CA GLY A 53 -12.62 6.32 -3.69
C GLY A 53 -11.65 5.26 -4.19
N ILE A 54 -10.55 5.02 -3.47
CA ILE A 54 -9.69 3.85 -3.69
C ILE A 54 -10.01 2.82 -2.61
N TYR A 55 -10.34 1.60 -3.01
CA TYR A 55 -10.59 0.52 -2.06
C TYR A 55 -9.32 0.17 -1.27
N ASP A 56 -9.39 0.35 0.04
CA ASP A 56 -8.32 0.19 1.03
C ASP A 56 -8.47 -1.07 1.89
N GLY A 57 -9.38 -1.97 1.54
CA GLY A 57 -9.55 -3.29 2.17
C GLY A 57 -8.98 -4.45 1.33
N LEU A 58 -9.02 -5.65 1.89
CA LEU A 58 -8.71 -6.91 1.22
C LEU A 58 -9.99 -7.74 1.05
N VAL A 59 -9.99 -8.61 0.04
CA VAL A 59 -11.02 -9.63 -0.12
C VAL A 59 -10.32 -10.97 0.04
N CYS A 60 -10.81 -11.80 0.94
CA CYS A 60 -10.30 -13.16 1.10
C CYS A 60 -10.58 -13.95 -0.18
N ILE A 61 -9.54 -14.54 -0.76
CA ILE A 61 -9.68 -15.31 -2.00
C ILE A 61 -10.40 -16.65 -1.79
N CYS A 62 -10.44 -17.14 -0.55
CA CYS A 62 -11.06 -18.42 -0.21
C CYS A 62 -12.57 -18.29 -0.01
N CYS A 63 -13.02 -17.29 0.76
CA CYS A 63 -14.43 -17.14 1.14
C CYS A 63 -15.08 -15.82 0.67
N GLY A 64 -14.34 -14.90 0.05
CA GLY A 64 -14.86 -13.62 -0.43
C GLY A 64 -15.10 -12.56 0.65
N ALA A 65 -14.82 -12.86 1.92
CA ALA A 65 -15.02 -11.92 3.02
C ALA A 65 -14.13 -10.67 2.88
N GLN A 66 -14.67 -9.51 3.24
CA GLN A 66 -13.89 -8.27 3.32
C GLN A 66 -13.02 -8.27 4.57
N GLN A 67 -11.76 -7.89 4.41
CA GLN A 67 -10.73 -7.93 5.44
C GLN A 67 -10.00 -6.59 5.49
N SER A 68 -9.43 -6.26 6.66
CA SER A 68 -8.56 -5.09 6.80
C SER A 68 -7.19 -5.36 6.16
N MET A 69 -6.52 -4.30 5.71
CA MET A 69 -5.15 -4.38 5.17
C MET A 69 -4.11 -4.76 6.24
N GLU A 70 -4.45 -4.64 7.52
CA GLU A 70 -3.63 -5.06 8.67
C GLU A 70 -3.83 -6.53 9.04
N ALA A 71 -4.96 -7.15 8.66
CA ALA A 71 -5.30 -8.52 9.05
C ALA A 71 -4.30 -9.55 8.48
N ALA A 72 -3.76 -10.43 9.31
CA ALA A 72 -2.86 -11.51 8.87
C ALA A 72 -3.61 -12.77 8.42
N ILE A 73 -4.80 -13.00 8.97
CA ILE A 73 -5.69 -14.13 8.67
C ILE A 73 -7.10 -13.63 8.39
N CYS A 74 -7.89 -14.42 7.65
CA CYS A 74 -9.29 -14.12 7.36
C CYS A 74 -10.14 -14.32 8.62
N SER A 75 -10.97 -13.33 8.98
CA SER A 75 -11.88 -13.43 10.14
C SER A 75 -12.96 -14.52 10.02
N GLU A 76 -13.24 -15.00 8.81
CA GLU A 76 -14.37 -15.91 8.57
C GLU A 76 -13.95 -17.37 8.33
N CYS A 77 -12.75 -17.60 7.80
CA CYS A 77 -12.31 -18.93 7.39
C CYS A 77 -10.88 -19.26 7.83
N ASP A 78 -10.26 -18.42 8.66
CA ASP A 78 -8.90 -18.56 9.22
C ASP A 78 -7.75 -18.71 8.21
N GLU A 79 -8.04 -18.60 6.92
CA GLU A 79 -7.05 -18.68 5.85
C GLU A 79 -6.07 -17.51 5.90
N ALA A 80 -4.80 -17.82 5.60
CA ALA A 80 -3.73 -16.82 5.59
C ALA A 80 -4.00 -15.75 4.51
N LEU A 81 -3.95 -14.48 4.92
CA LEU A 81 -4.05 -13.35 3.99
C LEU A 81 -2.68 -13.02 3.39
N PRO A 82 -2.64 -12.25 2.28
CA PRO A 82 -1.37 -11.86 1.66
C PRO A 82 -0.42 -11.19 2.65
N ASN A 83 0.87 -11.45 2.54
CA ASN A 83 1.87 -10.80 3.39
C ASN A 83 1.96 -9.28 3.13
N ASP A 84 2.69 -8.57 3.98
CA ASP A 84 2.76 -7.10 3.95
C ASP A 84 3.29 -6.55 2.61
N GLN A 85 4.26 -7.22 1.99
CA GLN A 85 4.79 -6.83 0.68
C GLN A 85 3.73 -6.99 -0.41
N ALA A 86 3.00 -8.12 -0.42
CA ALA A 86 1.93 -8.37 -1.37
C ALA A 86 0.78 -7.37 -1.22
N LYS A 87 0.40 -7.05 0.02
CA LYS A 87 -0.59 -6.00 0.32
C LYS A 87 -0.17 -4.63 -0.19
N LEU A 88 1.11 -4.29 -0.02
CA LEU A 88 1.68 -3.03 -0.53
C LEU A 88 1.61 -2.96 -2.05
N CYS A 89 1.96 -4.04 -2.75
CA CYS A 89 1.82 -4.16 -4.22
C CYS A 89 0.36 -4.01 -4.68
N ILE A 90 -0.59 -4.62 -3.97
CA ILE A 90 -2.03 -4.52 -4.27
C ILE A 90 -2.49 -3.06 -4.20
N LEU A 91 -2.16 -2.36 -3.11
CA LEU A 91 -2.53 -0.96 -2.91
C LEU A 91 -1.93 -0.06 -3.98
N GLN A 92 -0.65 -0.23 -4.30
CA GLN A 92 0.00 0.53 -5.38
C GLN A 92 -0.73 0.36 -6.72
N ARG A 93 -1.02 -0.88 -7.11
CA ARG A 93 -1.73 -1.15 -8.38
C ARG A 93 -3.11 -0.50 -8.43
N ARG A 94 -3.84 -0.49 -7.32
CA ARG A 94 -5.14 0.20 -7.24
C ARG A 94 -4.97 1.70 -7.42
N ILE A 95 -3.98 2.30 -6.76
CA ILE A 95 -3.67 3.74 -6.89
C ILE A 95 -3.30 4.08 -8.34
N GLU A 96 -2.42 3.30 -8.97
CA GLU A 96 -2.02 3.50 -10.36
C GLU A 96 -3.20 3.41 -11.33
N LYS A 97 -4.10 2.45 -11.13
CA LYS A 97 -5.33 2.33 -11.94
C LYS A 97 -6.29 3.50 -11.75
N THR A 98 -6.36 4.08 -10.56
CA THR A 98 -7.21 5.24 -10.29
C THR A 98 -6.62 6.55 -10.84
N ILE A 99 -5.29 6.67 -10.91
CA ILE A 99 -4.59 7.90 -11.33
C ILE A 99 -4.29 7.91 -12.84
N LYS A 100 -4.12 6.75 -13.49
CA LYS A 100 -4.03 6.70 -14.95
C LYS A 100 -5.41 7.00 -15.53
N PRO A 101 -5.57 8.03 -16.39
CA PRO A 101 -6.77 8.17 -17.19
C PRO A 101 -6.91 6.89 -18.00
N THR A 102 -8.09 6.26 -17.97
CA THR A 102 -8.50 5.35 -19.05
C THR A 102 -8.27 6.08 -20.36
N ALA A 103 -7.35 5.55 -21.17
CA ALA A 103 -7.15 5.99 -22.55
C ALA A 103 -8.41 5.75 -23.37
#